data_AF-A0A935Q304-F1
#
_entry.id   AF-A0A935Q304-F1
#
_cell.length_a   1.000
_cell.length_b   1.000
_cell.length_c   1.000
_cell.angle_alpha   90.00
_cell.angle_beta   90.00
_cell.angle_gamma   90.00
#
_symmetry.space_group_name_H-M   'P 1'
#
loop_
_entity.id
_entity.type
_entity.pdbx_description
1 polymer ?
#
loop_
_entity_poly.entity_id
_entity_poly.type
_entity_poly.pdbx_seq_one_letter_code
_entity_poly.pdbx_strand_id
1 'polypeptide(L)'
;MDLKEQIIKEYLEQGCGYRKLQAKYGIGRTTICKWVQIYQGVHGLDRTTKQQSHYLRDMDDPNKKRLPKKQITADDLQKKIAALEKQLQWEKLRADALDTLINVAEDKLNISIRKKSGSPQSGK
;
A
#
# COMPACT_ATOMS: atom_id res chain seq x y z
N MET A 1 35.13 12.78 11.71
CA MET A 1 33.93 13.51 12.19
C MET A 1 32.76 12.59 11.98
N ASP A 2 32.02 12.26 13.04
CA ASP A 2 30.82 11.43 12.92
C ASP A 2 29.74 12.20 12.14
N LEU A 3 28.97 11.51 11.29
CA LEU A 3 27.93 12.13 10.47
C LEU A 3 26.90 12.88 11.34
N LYS A 4 26.59 12.31 12.50
CA LYS A 4 25.72 12.93 13.51
C LYS A 4 26.27 14.27 14.01
N GLU A 5 27.56 14.33 14.34
CA GLU A 5 28.22 15.55 14.84
C GLU A 5 28.25 16.64 13.76
N GLN A 6 28.50 16.27 12.50
CA GLN A 6 28.47 17.22 11.39
C GLN A 6 27.09 17.87 11.23
N ILE A 7 26.03 17.07 11.29
CA ILE A 7 24.65 17.55 11.17
C ILE A 7 24.27 18.48 12.32
N ILE A 8 24.69 18.15 13.55
CA ILE A 8 24.44 18.98 14.73
C ILE A 8 25.17 20.32 14.62
N LYS A 9 26.46 20.31 14.23
CA LYS A 9 27.25 21.53 14.03
C LYS A 9 26.63 22.43 12.97
N GLU A 10 26.25 21.86 11.82
CA GLU A 10 25.60 22.61 10.75
C GLU A 10 24.27 23.23 11.20
N TYR A 11 23.47 22.51 11.98
CA TYR A 11 22.24 23.05 12.57
C TYR A 11 22.50 24.27 13.47
N LEU A 12 23.52 24.20 14.34
CA LEU A 12 23.84 25.24 15.31
C LEU A 12 24.51 26.46 14.67
N GLU A 13 25.36 26.25 13.68
CA GLU A 13 26.17 27.30 13.03
C GLU A 13 25.42 28.00 11.89
N GLN A 14 24.69 27.25 11.05
CA GLN A 14 24.05 27.79 9.86
C GLN A 14 22.57 28.16 10.06
N GLY A 15 21.97 27.87 11.21
CA GLY A 15 20.56 28.14 11.50
C GLY A 15 19.59 27.44 10.54
N CYS A 16 20.02 26.37 9.88
CA CYS A 16 19.22 25.66 8.89
C CYS A 16 18.16 24.78 9.58
N GLY A 17 16.90 24.94 9.20
CA GLY A 17 15.81 24.14 9.76
C GLY A 17 15.94 22.64 9.45
N TYR A 18 15.41 21.80 10.34
CA TYR A 18 15.50 20.33 10.25
C TYR A 18 15.04 19.73 8.90
N ARG A 19 14.10 20.37 8.21
CA ARG A 19 13.61 19.91 6.89
C ARG A 19 14.67 20.05 5.78
N LYS A 20 15.51 21.08 5.87
CA LYS A 20 16.65 21.27 4.95
C LYS A 20 17.73 20.22 5.20
N LEU A 21 18.04 19.95 6.48
CA LEU A 21 18.98 18.90 6.86
C LEU A 21 18.48 17.50 6.45
N GLN A 22 17.17 17.24 6.57
CA GLN A 22 16.57 16.01 6.07
C GLN A 22 16.78 15.85 4.56
N ALA A 23 16.55 16.90 3.77
CA ALA A 23 16.75 16.85 2.32
C ALA A 23 18.23 16.66 1.94
N LYS A 24 19.15 17.28 2.70
CA LYS A 24 20.61 17.22 2.46
C LYS A 24 21.23 15.89 2.84
N TYR A 25 20.84 15.32 3.98
CA TYR A 25 21.46 14.12 4.55
C TYR A 25 20.61 12.84 4.43
N GLY A 26 19.35 12.95 3.98
CA GLY A 26 18.43 11.82 3.87
C GLY A 26 17.91 11.30 5.21
N ILE A 27 18.21 11.98 6.33
CA ILE A 27 17.87 11.54 7.67
C ILE A 27 16.54 12.15 8.10
N GLY A 28 15.66 11.33 8.68
CA GLY A 28 14.35 11.80 9.13
C GLY A 28 14.45 12.99 10.10
N ARG A 29 13.63 14.01 9.88
CA ARG A 29 13.55 15.23 10.71
C ARG A 29 13.50 14.93 12.22
N THR A 30 12.74 13.92 12.61
CA THR A 30 12.56 13.52 14.02
C THR A 30 13.85 12.98 14.63
N THR A 31 14.65 12.26 13.86
CA THR A 31 15.97 11.76 14.28
C THR A 31 16.96 12.90 14.48
N ILE A 32 17.00 13.84 13.53
CA ILE A 32 17.86 15.04 13.63
C ILE A 32 17.47 15.89 14.83
N CYS A 33 16.17 16.13 15.04
CA CYS A 33 15.65 16.85 16.19
C CYS A 33 16.10 16.20 17.51
N LYS A 34 15.98 14.87 17.64
CA LYS A 34 16.46 14.14 18.81
C LYS A 34 17.96 14.30 19.04
N TRP A 35 18.77 14.23 17.99
CA TRP A 35 20.22 14.40 18.10
C TRP A 35 20.62 15.78 18.61
N VAL A 36 19.96 16.83 18.09
CA VAL A 36 20.17 18.20 18.56
C VAL A 36 19.73 18.37 20.01
N GLN A 37 18.56 17.82 20.38
CA GLN A 37 18.07 17.87 21.77
C GLN A 37 19.04 17.20 22.75
N ILE A 38 19.53 16.01 22.40
CA ILE A 38 20.53 15.28 23.21
C ILE A 38 21.82 16.10 23.34
N TYR A 39 22.28 16.71 22.24
CA TYR A 39 23.49 17.54 22.24
C TYR A 39 23.33 18.80 23.11
N GLN A 40 22.14 19.39 23.13
CA GLN A 40 21.79 20.55 23.98
C GLN A 40 21.56 20.16 25.46
N GLY A 41 21.85 18.91 25.85
CA GLY A 41 21.67 18.44 27.23
C GLY A 41 20.24 18.04 27.57
N VAL A 42 19.30 18.10 26.62
CA VAL A 42 17.93 17.61 26.80
C VAL A 42 17.90 16.10 26.55
N HIS A 43 18.30 15.36 27.58
CA HIS A 43 18.30 13.90 27.62
C HIS A 43 17.51 13.41 28.84
N GLY A 44 16.94 12.21 28.75
CA GLY A 44 16.21 11.63 29.88
C GLY A 44 14.86 12.29 30.20
N LEU A 45 14.22 12.94 29.22
CA LEU A 45 12.85 13.43 29.41
C LEU A 45 11.92 12.24 29.72
N ASP A 46 11.14 12.37 30.80
CA ASP A 46 10.10 11.41 31.12
C ASP A 46 9.11 11.28 29.97
N ARG A 47 8.66 10.05 29.74
CA ARG A 47 7.61 9.78 28.76
C ARG A 47 6.38 10.59 29.13
N THR A 48 5.81 11.31 28.17
CA THR A 48 4.54 12.02 28.38
C THR A 48 3.45 11.01 28.78
N THR A 49 2.45 11.43 29.56
CA THR A 49 1.30 10.59 29.97
C THR A 49 0.66 9.84 28.79
N LYS A 50 0.55 10.48 27.62
CA LYS A 50 0.08 9.84 26.38
C LYS A 50 1.01 8.71 25.91
N GLN A 51 2.32 8.93 25.95
CA GLN A 51 3.32 7.92 25.58
C GLN A 51 3.31 6.75 26.58
N GLN A 52 3.19 7.03 27.87
CA GLN A 52 3.03 6.00 28.91
C GLN A 52 1.76 5.17 28.67
N SER A 53 0.60 5.79 28.44
CA SER A 53 -0.66 5.07 28.15
C SER A 53 -0.63 4.25 26.86
N HIS A 54 0.20 4.64 25.89
CA HIS A 54 0.35 3.90 24.64
C HIS A 54 1.28 2.71 24.81
N TYR A 55 2.30 2.82 25.66
CA TYR A 55 3.27 1.76 25.92
C TYR A 55 2.77 0.73 26.96
N LEU A 56 1.97 1.18 27.93
CA LEU A 56 1.28 0.36 28.91
C LEU A 56 -0.07 -0.18 28.40
N ARG A 57 -0.41 0.09 27.12
CA ARG A 57 -1.56 -0.55 26.48
C ARG A 57 -1.17 -2.01 26.23
N ASP A 58 -1.42 -2.84 27.23
CA ASP A 58 -1.37 -4.29 27.09
C ASP A 58 -2.16 -4.68 25.85
N MET A 59 -1.51 -5.45 24.98
CA MET A 59 -2.19 -6.05 23.82
C MET A 59 -3.30 -7.01 24.28
N ASP A 60 -3.26 -7.44 25.55
CA ASP A 60 -4.17 -8.38 26.20
C ASP A 60 -4.98 -7.76 27.36
N ASP A 61 -5.39 -6.49 27.27
CA ASP A 61 -6.39 -5.94 28.18
C ASP A 61 -7.77 -6.62 27.95
N PRO A 62 -8.27 -7.44 28.90
CA PRO A 62 -9.52 -8.19 28.74
C PRO A 62 -10.76 -7.29 28.76
N ASN A 63 -10.65 -6.04 29.26
CA ASN A 63 -11.76 -5.08 29.31
C ASN A 63 -11.89 -4.21 28.06
N LYS A 64 -10.90 -4.26 27.17
CA LYS A 64 -10.94 -3.51 25.92
C LYS A 64 -11.80 -4.25 24.89
N LYS A 65 -13.05 -3.84 24.74
CA LYS A 65 -13.93 -4.29 23.64
C LYS A 65 -13.25 -3.99 22.30
N ARG A 66 -12.51 -4.96 21.76
CA ARG A 66 -12.11 -4.97 20.35
C ARG A 66 -13.42 -4.87 19.56
N LEU A 67 -13.48 -4.04 18.51
CA LEU A 67 -14.60 -4.12 17.57
C LEU A 67 -14.74 -5.61 17.21
N PRO A 68 -15.94 -6.20 17.32
CA PRO A 68 -16.11 -7.61 17.03
C PRO A 68 -15.59 -7.83 15.62
N LYS A 69 -14.55 -8.67 15.47
CA LYS A 69 -14.19 -9.20 14.16
C LYS A 69 -15.47 -9.80 13.61
N LYS A 70 -16.02 -9.20 12.54
CA LYS A 70 -17.28 -9.67 11.95
C LYS A 70 -17.05 -11.14 11.58
N GLN A 71 -17.62 -12.04 12.38
CA GLN A 71 -17.50 -13.47 12.14
C GLN A 71 -18.25 -13.72 10.84
N ILE A 72 -17.52 -14.11 9.80
CA ILE A 72 -18.11 -14.40 8.49
C ILE A 72 -18.91 -15.68 8.68
N THR A 73 -20.23 -15.59 8.53
CA THR A 73 -21.12 -16.74 8.69
C THR A 73 -21.11 -17.62 7.44
N ALA A 74 -21.53 -18.88 7.57
CA ALA A 74 -21.67 -19.78 6.42
C ALA A 74 -22.64 -19.21 5.36
N ASP A 75 -23.71 -18.55 5.80
CA ASP A 75 -24.69 -17.89 4.93
C ASP A 75 -24.07 -16.74 4.12
N ASP A 76 -23.18 -15.95 4.74
CA ASP A 76 -22.46 -14.89 4.04
C ASP A 76 -21.54 -15.45 2.96
N LEU A 77 -20.92 -16.61 3.19
CA LEU A 77 -20.11 -17.30 2.19
C LEU A 77 -20.97 -17.85 1.05
N GLN A 78 -22.11 -18.47 1.35
CA GLN A 78 -23.04 -18.96 0.34
C GLN A 78 -23.56 -17.84 -0.55
N LYS A 79 -23.92 -16.68 0.02
CA LYS A 79 -24.32 -15.49 -0.75
C LYS A 79 -23.23 -15.00 -1.70
N LYS A 80 -21.97 -15.01 -1.24
CA LYS A 80 -20.82 -14.65 -2.09
C LYS A 80 -20.63 -15.64 -3.23
N ILE A 81 -20.73 -16.95 -2.95
CA ILE A 81 -20.62 -17.99 -3.98
C ILE A 81 -21.70 -17.80 -5.05
N ALA A 82 -22.97 -17.65 -4.64
CA ALA A 82 -24.07 -17.43 -5.57
C ALA A 82 -23.90 -16.16 -6.41
N ALA A 83 -23.41 -15.07 -5.81
CA ALA A 83 -23.14 -13.82 -6.54
C ALA A 83 -21.99 -13.99 -7.56
N LEU A 84 -20.91 -14.67 -7.18
CA LEU A 84 -19.77 -14.93 -8.05
C LEU A 84 -20.14 -15.86 -9.20
N GLU A 85 -20.93 -16.90 -8.95
CA GLU A 85 -21.42 -17.81 -9.99
C GLU A 85 -22.27 -17.08 -11.02
N LYS A 86 -23.17 -16.18 -10.57
CA LYS A 86 -23.97 -15.35 -11.48
C LYS A 86 -23.12 -14.42 -12.33
N GLN A 87 -22.09 -13.80 -11.74
CA GLN A 87 -21.13 -12.96 -12.50
C GLN A 87 -20.38 -13.80 -13.55
N LEU A 88 -19.94 -15.00 -13.17
CA LEU A 88 -19.23 -15.90 -14.07
C LEU A 88 -20.10 -16.38 -15.23
N GLN A 89 -21.38 -16.68 -14.98
CA GLN A 89 -22.34 -17.01 -16.03
C GLN A 89 -22.56 -15.83 -16.99
N TRP A 90 -22.68 -14.61 -16.46
CA TRP A 90 -22.83 -13.42 -17.28
C TRP A 90 -21.63 -13.15 -18.18
N GLU A 91 -20.41 -13.25 -17.64
CA GLU A 91 -19.19 -13.04 -18.43
C GLU A 91 -19.01 -14.11 -19.51
N LYS A 92 -19.37 -15.37 -19.24
CA LYS A 92 -19.38 -16.43 -20.26
C LYS A 92 -20.36 -16.12 -21.39
N LEU A 93 -21.61 -15.79 -21.05
CA LEU A 93 -22.62 -15.43 -22.04
C LEU A 93 -22.20 -14.19 -22.86
N ARG A 94 -21.59 -13.20 -22.21
CA ARG A 94 -21.04 -12.02 -22.88
C ARG A 94 -19.92 -12.41 -23.85
N ALA A 95 -19.01 -13.30 -23.46
CA ALA A 95 -17.94 -13.77 -24.33
C ALA A 95 -18.50 -14.50 -25.56
N ASP A 96 -19.47 -15.40 -25.37
CA ASP A 96 -20.13 -16.13 -26.46
C ASP A 96 -20.89 -15.19 -27.40
N ALA A 97 -21.58 -14.18 -26.85
CA ALA A 97 -22.25 -13.15 -27.63
C ALA A 97 -21.27 -12.30 -28.46
N LEU A 98 -20.09 -12.00 -27.92
CA LEU A 98 -19.06 -11.26 -28.65
C LEU A 98 -18.44 -12.11 -29.76
N ASP A 99 -18.20 -13.41 -29.53
CA ASP A 99 -17.67 -14.33 -30.55
C ASP A 99 -18.67 -14.50 -31.71
N THR A 100 -19.95 -14.68 -31.39
CA THR A 100 -21.02 -14.74 -32.40
C THR A 100 -21.17 -13.43 -33.18
N LEU A 101 -21.02 -12.27 -32.52
CA LEU A 101 -21.01 -10.96 -33.20
C LEU A 101 -19.84 -10.86 -34.19
N ILE A 102 -18.65 -11.34 -33.81
CA ILE A 102 -17.48 -11.38 -34.70
C ILE A 102 -17.80 -12.24 -35.93
N ASN A 103 -18.33 -13.45 -35.74
CA ASN A 103 -18.68 -14.34 -36.85
C ASN A 103 -19.67 -13.67 -37.83
N VAL A 104 -20.76 -13.08 -37.32
CA VAL A 104 -21.75 -12.37 -38.14
C VAL A 104 -21.14 -11.17 -38.87
N ALA A 105 -20.19 -10.46 -38.26
CA ALA A 105 -19.51 -9.34 -38.88
C ALA A 105 -18.55 -9.79 -39.99
N GLU A 106 -17.78 -10.86 -39.77
CA GLU A 106 -16.90 -11.45 -40.78
C GLU A 106 -17.72 -11.93 -42.00
N ASP A 107 -18.84 -12.60 -41.76
CA ASP A 107 -19.74 -13.10 -42.82
C ASP A 107 -20.35 -11.96 -43.65
N LYS A 108 -20.83 -10.89 -42.98
CA LYS A 108 -21.52 -9.77 -43.67
C LYS A 108 -20.57 -8.81 -44.39
N LEU A 109 -19.39 -8.57 -43.81
CA LEU A 109 -18.42 -7.61 -44.35
C LEU A 109 -17.36 -8.27 -45.24
N ASN A 110 -17.28 -9.61 -45.23
CA ASN A 110 -16.33 -10.41 -46.00
C ASN A 110 -14.86 -10.01 -45.73
N ILE A 111 -14.58 -9.59 -44.49
CA ILE A 111 -13.25 -9.19 -43.99
C ILE A 111 -12.97 -10.01 -42.74
N SER A 112 -11.75 -10.56 -42.63
CA SER A 112 -11.31 -11.29 -41.43
C SER A 112 -10.92 -10.30 -40.32
N ILE A 113 -11.64 -10.35 -39.20
CA ILE A 113 -11.47 -9.50 -38.02
C ILE A 113 -10.61 -10.22 -36.97
N ARG A 114 -10.72 -11.55 -36.87
CA ARG A 114 -9.92 -12.35 -35.93
C ARG A 114 -8.45 -12.39 -36.35
N LYS A 115 -7.54 -12.35 -35.37
CA LYS A 115 -6.10 -12.51 -35.60
C LYS A 115 -5.81 -13.88 -36.22
N LYS A 116 -5.09 -13.91 -37.35
CA LYS A 116 -4.55 -15.15 -37.93
C LYS A 116 -3.51 -15.78 -36.98
N SER A 117 -3.55 -17.10 -36.78
CA SER A 117 -2.49 -17.83 -36.08
C SER A 117 -1.14 -17.46 -36.72
N GLY A 118 -0.15 -17.17 -35.88
CA GLY A 118 1.00 -16.32 -36.22
C GLY A 118 1.74 -16.63 -37.53
N SER A 119 2.47 -15.61 -38.01
CA SER A 119 3.40 -15.73 -39.13
C SER A 119 4.39 -16.89 -38.90
N PRO A 120 4.73 -17.70 -39.92
CA PRO A 120 5.71 -18.76 -39.79
C PRO A 120 7.00 -18.18 -39.21
N GLN A 121 7.54 -18.78 -38.14
CA GLN A 121 8.89 -18.44 -37.69
C GLN A 121 9.84 -18.79 -38.83
N SER A 122 10.46 -17.77 -39.43
CA SER A 122 11.55 -17.95 -40.40
C SER A 122 12.65 -18.73 -39.72
N GLY A 123 12.78 -20.02 -40.01
CA GLY A 123 13.94 -20.81 -39.62
C GLY A 123 15.20 -20.15 -40.17
N LYS A 124 16.18 -19.92 -39.30
CA LYS A 124 17.56 -19.64 -39.67
C LYS A 124 18.38 -20.89 -39.42
#